data_AF-A0A419KJA7-F1
#
_entry.id   AF-A0A419KJA7-F1
#
_cell.length_a   1.000
_cell.length_b   1.000
_cell.length_c   1.000
_cell.angle_alpha   90.00
_cell.angle_beta   90.00
_cell.angle_gamma   90.00
#
_symmetry.space_group_name_H-M   'P 1'
#
loop_
_entity.id
_entity.type
_entity.pdbx_description
1 polymer ?
#
loop_
_entity_poly.entity_id
_entity_poly.type
_entity_poly.pdbx_seq_one_letter_code
_entity_poly.pdbx_strand_id
1 'polypeptide(L)'
;MYPVHGECVNYRNGFCVLFRIPVNPALPACPHFRRRSYAVSQEAIGAQRRTRGELEPDVENLLKRLEEAEKKLKEIRLLLRKI
;
A
#
# COMPACT_ATOMS: atom_id res chain seq x y z
N MET A 1 -5.35 -27.73 13.55
CA MET A 1 -5.72 -26.30 13.45
C MET A 1 -5.97 -26.01 11.98
N TYR A 2 -7.13 -25.43 11.62
CA TYR A 2 -7.45 -25.09 10.22
C TYR A 2 -6.99 -23.67 9.90
N PRO A 3 -6.56 -23.37 8.67
CA PRO A 3 -6.20 -22.01 8.27
C PRO A 3 -7.42 -21.10 8.35
N VAL A 4 -7.20 -19.82 8.64
CA VAL A 4 -8.25 -18.79 8.71
C VAL A 4 -8.10 -17.76 7.59
N HIS A 5 -9.19 -17.06 7.25
CA HIS A 5 -9.16 -16.06 6.17
C HIS A 5 -8.10 -14.98 6.39
N GLY A 6 -7.83 -14.57 7.63
CA GLY A 6 -6.81 -13.56 7.96
C GLY A 6 -5.40 -13.92 7.49
N GLU A 7 -5.09 -15.22 7.37
CA GLU A 7 -3.79 -15.73 6.93
C GLU A 7 -3.68 -15.84 5.40
N CYS A 8 -4.76 -15.55 4.65
CA CYS A 8 -4.78 -15.70 3.20
C CYS A 8 -4.07 -14.53 2.50
N VAL A 9 -3.35 -14.84 1.41
CA VAL A 9 -2.73 -13.85 0.51
C VAL A 9 -3.76 -12.91 -0.11
N ASN A 10 -5.00 -13.38 -0.27
CA ASN A 10 -6.12 -12.63 -0.86
C ASN A 10 -6.94 -11.83 0.15
N TYR A 11 -6.63 -11.88 1.46
CA TYR A 11 -7.38 -11.11 2.46
C TYR A 11 -6.88 -9.65 2.52
N ARG A 12 -7.78 -8.66 2.45
CA ARG A 12 -7.47 -7.23 2.63
C ARG A 12 -8.61 -6.53 3.36
N ASN A 13 -8.35 -5.97 4.54
CA ASN A 13 -9.27 -5.10 5.29
C ASN A 13 -10.72 -5.64 5.41
N GLY A 14 -10.89 -6.91 5.76
CA GLY A 14 -12.22 -7.53 5.90
C GLY A 14 -12.78 -8.13 4.61
N PHE A 15 -12.07 -8.06 3.49
CA PHE A 15 -12.51 -8.60 2.20
C PHE A 15 -11.59 -9.68 1.66
N CYS A 16 -12.17 -10.64 0.93
CA CYS A 16 -11.44 -11.53 0.04
C CYS A 16 -11.36 -10.87 -1.35
N VAL A 17 -10.18 -10.45 -1.80
CA VAL A 17 -10.03 -9.75 -3.09
C VAL A 17 -10.21 -10.66 -4.30
N LEU A 18 -10.09 -11.98 -4.12
CA LEU A 18 -10.32 -12.96 -5.19
C LEU A 18 -11.81 -13.03 -5.58
N PHE A 19 -12.69 -13.07 -4.58
CA PHE A 19 -14.15 -13.18 -4.78
C PHE A 19 -14.89 -11.85 -4.56
N ARG A 20 -14.19 -10.81 -4.09
CA ARG A 20 -14.72 -9.47 -3.78
C ARG A 20 -15.89 -9.50 -2.79
N ILE A 21 -15.85 -10.41 -1.83
CA ILE A 21 -16.86 -10.53 -0.76
C ILE A 21 -16.26 -10.18 0.60
N PRO A 22 -17.07 -9.66 1.55
CA PRO A 22 -16.65 -9.54 2.94
C PRO A 22 -16.42 -10.94 3.53
N VAL A 23 -15.35 -11.09 4.31
CA VAL A 23 -15.00 -12.33 5.00
C VAL A 23 -14.53 -12.05 6.42
N ASN A 24 -14.88 -12.93 7.35
CA ASN A 24 -14.39 -12.83 8.73
C ASN A 24 -12.97 -13.41 8.82
N PRO A 25 -11.96 -12.63 9.27
CA PRO A 25 -10.56 -13.08 9.32
C PRO A 25 -10.30 -14.23 10.30
N ALA A 26 -11.17 -14.44 11.30
CA ALA A 26 -11.02 -15.48 12.32
C ALA A 26 -11.70 -16.80 11.94
N LEU A 27 -12.50 -16.83 10.87
CA LEU A 27 -13.19 -18.04 10.44
C LEU A 27 -12.35 -18.88 9.47
N PRO A 28 -12.62 -20.21 9.38
CA PRO A 28 -11.91 -21.11 8.49
C PRO A 28 -11.83 -20.59 7.05
N ALA A 29 -10.66 -20.74 6.43
CA ALA A 29 -10.43 -20.34 5.05
C ALA A 29 -11.13 -21.29 4.06
N CYS A 30 -11.47 -20.77 2.89
CA CYS A 30 -12.03 -21.57 1.80
C CYS A 30 -10.97 -22.49 1.13
N PRO A 31 -11.38 -23.44 0.27
CA PRO A 31 -10.47 -24.32 -0.46
C PRO A 31 -9.44 -23.59 -1.36
N HIS A 32 -9.67 -22.33 -1.71
CA HIS A 32 -8.73 -21.50 -2.48
C HIS A 32 -7.66 -20.82 -1.61
N PHE A 33 -7.53 -21.22 -0.34
CA PHE A 33 -6.57 -20.65 0.58
C PHE A 33 -5.14 -20.77 0.03
N ARG A 34 -4.45 -19.62 0.00
CA ARG A 34 -3.00 -19.55 -0.21
C ARG A 34 -2.42 -18.74 0.93
N ARG A 35 -1.51 -19.36 1.69
CA ARG A 35 -0.90 -18.73 2.87
C ARG A 35 -0.17 -17.45 2.45
N ARG A 36 -0.40 -16.36 3.18
CA ARG A 36 0.39 -15.13 3.05
C ARG A 36 1.80 -15.45 3.52
N SER A 37 2.77 -15.35 2.62
CA SER A 37 4.18 -15.45 2.98
C SER A 37 4.57 -14.20 3.77
N TYR A 38 4.57 -14.30 5.10
CA TYR A 38 5.38 -13.42 5.94
C TYR A 38 6.83 -13.87 5.80
N ALA A 39 7.43 -13.65 4.63
CA ALA A 39 8.87 -13.77 4.51
C ALA A 39 9.49 -12.59 5.28
N VAL A 40 9.51 -12.72 6.61
CA VAL A 40 10.39 -11.96 7.48
C VAL A 40 11.72 -12.70 7.46
N SER A 41 12.39 -12.71 6.32
CA SER A 41 13.85 -12.65 6.36
C SER A 41 14.14 -11.19 6.70
N GLN A 42 14.65 -10.93 7.90
CA GLN A 42 15.27 -9.64 8.21
C GLN A 42 16.38 -9.31 7.17
N GLU A 43 16.86 -10.30 6.41
CA GLU A 43 17.70 -10.11 5.23
C GLU A 43 16.98 -9.53 4.00
N ALA A 44 15.65 -9.66 3.83
CA ALA A 44 14.93 -9.07 2.67
C ALA A 44 14.65 -7.57 2.86
N ILE A 45 14.47 -7.11 4.10
CA ILE A 45 14.42 -5.67 4.42
C ILE A 45 15.83 -5.06 4.20
N GLY A 46 16.90 -5.83 4.44
CA GLY A 46 18.28 -5.45 4.15
C GLY A 46 18.68 -5.56 2.67
N ALA A 47 18.16 -6.54 1.92
CA ALA A 47 18.52 -6.80 0.53
C ALA A 47 17.78 -5.88 -0.45
N GLN A 48 16.55 -5.46 -0.16
CA GLN A 48 15.87 -4.41 -0.94
C GLN A 48 16.56 -3.05 -0.81
N ARG A 49 17.33 -2.81 0.26
CA ARG A 49 18.15 -1.60 0.40
C ARG A 49 19.46 -1.67 -0.38
N ARG A 50 19.99 -2.87 -0.69
CA ARG A 50 21.27 -3.02 -1.41
C ARG A 50 21.14 -3.03 -2.93
N THR A 51 19.95 -3.23 -3.48
CA THR A 51 19.68 -2.99 -4.92
C THR A 51 19.22 -1.57 -5.21
N ARG A 52 19.13 -0.70 -4.20
CA ARG A 52 18.85 0.73 -4.35
C ARG A 52 20.16 1.53 -4.27
N GLY A 53 21.18 1.07 -4.98
CA GLY A 53 22.24 1.96 -5.43
C GLY A 53 21.65 2.87 -6.50
N GLU A 54 21.73 4.18 -6.26
CA GLU A 54 21.66 5.24 -7.27
C GLU A 54 20.30 5.45 -7.97
N LEU A 55 19.34 5.95 -7.21
CA LEU A 55 18.55 7.08 -7.70
C LEU A 55 18.58 8.10 -6.58
N GLU A 56 19.61 8.96 -6.59
CA GLU A 56 19.51 10.26 -5.94
C GLU A 56 18.15 10.84 -6.39
N PRO A 57 17.22 11.12 -5.46
CA PRO A 57 15.96 11.71 -5.85
C PRO A 57 16.30 13.03 -6.55
N ASP A 58 15.81 13.23 -7.79
CA ASP A 58 15.99 14.48 -8.53
C ASP A 58 15.33 15.62 -7.74
N VAL A 59 16.13 16.26 -6.89
CA VAL A 59 15.68 17.28 -5.94
C VAL A 59 15.10 18.46 -6.69
N GLU A 60 15.65 18.79 -7.86
CA GLU A 60 15.16 19.89 -8.69
C GLU A 60 13.74 19.61 -9.20
N ASN A 61 13.49 18.41 -9.71
CA ASN A 61 12.15 18.01 -10.12
C ASN A 61 11.17 17.95 -8.94
N LEU A 62 11.62 17.46 -7.78
CA LEU A 62 10.79 17.46 -6.57
C LEU A 62 10.42 18.87 -6.11
N LEU A 63 11.34 19.82 -6.19
CA LEU A 63 11.08 21.23 -5.86
C LEU A 63 10.07 21.84 -6.84
N LYS A 64 10.22 21.63 -8.15
CA LYS A 64 9.25 22.09 -9.16
C LYS A 64 7.85 21.56 -8.88
N ARG A 65 7.73 20.26 -8.57
CA ARG A 65 6.45 19.62 -8.23
C ARG A 65 5.82 20.20 -6.95
N LEU A 66 6.65 20.57 -5.97
CA LEU A 66 6.20 21.19 -4.74
C LEU A 66 5.62 22.59 -5.01
N GLU A 67 6.33 23.42 -5.78
CA GLU A 67 5.86 24.75 -6.15
C GLU A 67 4.54 24.72 -6.94
N GLU A 68 4.39 23.77 -7.87
CA GLU A 68 3.13 23.58 -8.60
C GLU A 68 1.98 23.19 -7.68
N ALA A 69 2.23 22.29 -6.71
CA ALA A 69 1.23 21.89 -5.74
C ALA A 69 0.80 23.06 -4.86
N GLU A 70 1.74 23.91 -4.43
CA GLU A 70 1.44 25.12 -3.66
C GLU A 70 0.59 26.13 -4.44
N LYS A 71 0.88 26.33 -5.73
CA LYS A 71 0.08 27.19 -6.62
C LYS A 71 -1.37 26.68 -6.73
N LYS A 72 -1.55 25.39 -7.00
CA LYS A 72 -2.88 24.76 -7.08
C LYS A 72 -3.66 24.89 -5.77
N LEU A 73 -3.00 24.71 -4.63
CA LEU A 73 -3.62 24.91 -3.32
C LEU A 73 -4.09 26.35 -3.11
N LYS A 74 -3.30 27.34 -3.58
CA LYS A 74 -3.69 28.75 -3.50
C LYS A 74 -4.92 29.04 -4.36
N GLU A 75 -4.98 28.51 -5.58
CA GLU A 75 -6.15 28.64 -6.47
C GLU A 75 -7.41 28.02 -5.85
N ILE A 76 -7.31 26.79 -5.36
CA ILE A 76 -8.43 26.11 -4.69
C ILE A 76 -8.91 26.94 -3.49
N ARG A 77 -7.99 27.46 -2.67
CA ARG A 77 -8.34 28.35 -1.55
C ARG A 77 -9.06 29.62 -2.00
N LEU A 78 -8.71 30.19 -3.15
CA LEU A 78 -9.41 31.36 -3.69
C LEU A 78 -10.80 31.01 -4.21
N LEU A 79 -10.97 29.86 -4.86
CA LEU A 79 -12.27 29.36 -5.29
C LEU A 79 -13.20 29.14 -4.08
N LEU A 80 -12.67 28.52 -3.02
CA LEU A 80 -13.44 28.27 -1.79
C LEU A 80 -13.83 29.55 -1.04
N ARG A 81 -13.07 30.65 -1.16
CA ARG A 81 -13.43 31.94 -0.54
C ARG A 81 -14.53 32.71 -1.29
N LYS A 82 -14.85 32.31 -2.53
CA LYS A 82 -15.85 32.98 -3.38
C LYS A 82 -17.24 32.37 -3.26
N ILE A 83 -17.41 31.35 -2.42
CA ILE A 83 -18.68 30.72 -2.04
C ILE A 83 -19.02 31.22 -0.64
#